data_AF-A0A938B1B6-F1
#
_entry.id   AF-A0A938B1B6-F1
#
_cell.length_a   1.000
_cell.length_b   1.000
_cell.length_c   1.000
_cell.angle_alpha   90.00
_cell.angle_beta   90.00
_cell.angle_gamma   90.00
#
_symmetry.space_group_name_H-M   'P 1'
#
loop_
_entity.id
_entity.type
_entity.pdbx_description
1 polymer ?
#
loop_
_entity_poly.entity_id
_entity_poly.type
_entity_poly.pdbx_seq_one_letter_code
_entity_poly.pdbx_strand_id
1 'polypeptide(L)'
;MPERFFNTAGPVDQRKHYCLAPFTRLDLPTFLGLIEQEQYCVLHAPRQTGKTSALLGLMEYLNAQGTYRCVYLNVEVGQAAREDVAAAMQAIRREFATWARVILHDSFVGGYLGRRAV
;
A
#
# COMPACT_ATOMS: atom_id res chain seq x y z
N MET A 1 -13.65 -6.66 29.55
CA MET A 1 -13.48 -6.50 28.09
C MET A 1 -13.46 -7.90 27.49
N PRO A 2 -14.09 -8.17 26.33
CA PRO A 2 -14.04 -9.50 25.74
C PRO A 2 -12.59 -9.87 25.38
N GLU A 3 -12.22 -11.13 25.59
CA GLU A 3 -10.90 -11.64 25.18
C GLU A 3 -10.74 -11.57 23.66
N ARG A 4 -9.56 -11.15 23.21
CA ARG A 4 -9.20 -11.21 21.78
C ARG A 4 -9.08 -12.68 21.36
N PHE A 5 -9.21 -12.97 20.07
CA PHE A 5 -9.04 -14.32 19.52
C PHE A 5 -8.26 -14.32 18.21
N PHE A 6 -7.70 -15.46 17.81
CA PHE A 6 -6.98 -15.57 16.54
C PHE A 6 -7.98 -15.73 15.38
N ASN A 7 -7.94 -14.82 14.40
CA ASN A 7 -8.71 -14.98 13.17
C ASN A 7 -7.86 -15.67 12.10
N THR A 8 -8.36 -16.81 11.60
CA THR A 8 -7.73 -17.57 10.52
C THR A 8 -8.40 -17.37 9.15
N ALA A 9 -9.51 -16.62 9.07
CA ALA A 9 -10.24 -16.36 7.83
C ALA A 9 -10.83 -14.93 7.76
N GLY A 10 -10.54 -14.21 6.67
CA GLY A 10 -11.07 -12.86 6.43
C GLY A 10 -10.27 -11.73 7.09
N PRO A 11 -10.78 -10.48 7.05
CA PRO A 11 -10.05 -9.30 7.52
C PRO A 11 -9.75 -9.31 9.02
N VAL A 12 -8.56 -8.85 9.41
CA VAL A 12 -8.13 -8.80 10.82
C VAL A 12 -8.49 -7.44 11.42
N ASP A 13 -9.48 -7.37 12.33
CA ASP A 13 -9.76 -6.19 13.15
C ASP A 13 -8.87 -6.21 14.42
N GLN A 14 -7.94 -5.24 14.53
CA GLN A 14 -6.98 -5.15 15.65
C GLN A 14 -7.64 -4.96 17.03
N ARG A 15 -8.91 -4.52 17.07
CA ARG A 15 -9.67 -4.38 18.32
C ARG A 15 -10.21 -5.72 18.81
N LYS A 16 -10.46 -6.66 17.90
CA LYS A 16 -11.12 -7.95 18.16
C LYS A 16 -10.18 -9.15 18.09
N HIS A 17 -9.12 -9.06 17.28
CA HIS A 17 -8.24 -10.19 17.00
C HIS A 17 -6.85 -10.01 17.60
N TYR A 18 -6.23 -11.12 18.03
CA TYR A 18 -4.79 -11.12 18.31
C TYR A 18 -4.03 -10.84 17.01
N CYS A 19 -3.38 -9.68 16.97
CA CYS A 19 -2.59 -9.22 15.84
C CYS A 19 -1.23 -8.78 16.38
N LEU A 20 -0.13 -9.31 15.81
CA LEU A 20 1.19 -8.73 16.04
C LEU A 20 1.18 -7.34 15.41
N ALA A 21 1.73 -6.35 16.11
CA ALA A 21 1.85 -5.00 15.56
C ALA A 21 2.57 -5.09 14.20
N PRO A 22 2.05 -4.47 13.13
CA PRO A 22 2.61 -4.61 11.79
C PRO A 22 4.11 -4.27 11.75
N PHE A 23 4.54 -3.35 12.61
CA PHE A 23 5.93 -2.91 12.76
C PHE A 23 6.86 -3.92 13.43
N THR A 24 6.36 -4.96 14.11
CA THR A 24 7.26 -6.04 14.60
C THR A 24 7.76 -6.94 13.48
N ARG A 25 7.13 -6.89 12.29
CA ARG A 25 7.49 -7.69 11.11
C ARG A 25 8.29 -6.91 10.06
N LEU A 26 8.35 -5.59 10.21
CA LEU A 26 9.12 -4.69 9.35
C LEU A 26 10.25 -4.11 10.18
N ASP A 27 11.49 -4.20 9.69
CA ASP A 27 12.58 -3.42 10.25
C ASP A 27 12.36 -1.94 9.89
N LEU A 28 11.52 -1.28 10.69
CA LEU A 28 11.06 0.08 10.44
C LEU A 28 12.20 1.09 10.37
N PRO A 29 13.21 1.08 11.28
CA PRO A 29 14.37 1.95 11.15
C PRO A 29 15.09 1.81 9.81
N THR A 30 15.32 0.58 9.35
CA THR A 30 15.95 0.33 8.05
C THR A 30 15.07 0.85 6.89
N PHE A 31 13.76 0.57 6.91
CA PHE A 31 12.84 1.09 5.89
C PHE A 31 12.81 2.62 5.84
N LEU A 32 12.79 3.29 6.99
CA LEU A 32 12.80 4.75 7.06
C LEU A 32 14.12 5.32 6.52
N GLY A 33 15.25 4.72 6.86
CA GLY A 33 16.55 5.13 6.30
C GLY A 33 16.62 4.97 4.77
N LEU A 34 16.03 3.91 4.22
CA LEU A 34 15.94 3.72 2.76
C LEU A 34 15.03 4.77 2.10
N ILE A 35 13.92 5.14 2.75
CA ILE A 35 13.02 6.20 2.27
C ILE A 35 13.72 7.56 2.27
N GLU A 36 14.44 7.90 3.35
CA GLU A 36 15.22 9.14 3.47
C GLU A 36 16.31 9.25 2.40
N GLN A 37 16.85 8.12 1.96
CA GLN A 37 17.85 8.05 0.89
C GLN A 37 17.24 7.91 -0.52
N GLU A 38 15.91 8.01 -0.64
CA GLU A 38 15.17 7.87 -1.91
C GLU A 38 15.44 6.53 -2.64
N GLN A 39 15.70 5.46 -1.88
CA GLN A 39 16.07 4.17 -2.44
C GLN A 39 14.85 3.27 -2.71
N TYR A 40 14.95 2.49 -3.78
CA TYR A 40 14.04 1.38 -4.01
C TYR A 40 14.43 0.19 -3.12
N CYS A 41 13.44 -0.42 -2.47
CA CYS A 41 13.65 -1.58 -1.61
C CYS A 41 12.66 -2.71 -1.93
N VAL A 42 13.08 -3.94 -1.67
CA VAL A 42 12.28 -5.14 -1.89
C VAL A 42 12.00 -5.80 -0.55
N LEU A 43 10.71 -5.93 -0.20
CA LEU A 43 10.30 -6.70 0.97
C LEU A 43 10.26 -8.19 0.63
N HIS A 44 11.29 -8.92 1.05
CA HIS A 44 11.34 -10.37 0.87
C HIS A 44 10.67 -11.08 2.05
N ALA A 45 9.51 -11.72 1.82
CA ALA A 45 8.85 -12.55 2.83
C ALA A 45 8.03 -13.69 2.18
N PRO A 46 7.84 -14.84 2.85
CA PRO A 46 7.08 -15.98 2.33
C PRO A 46 5.63 -15.62 1.93
N ARG A 47 4.97 -16.49 1.15
CA ARG A 47 3.56 -16.29 0.79
C ARG A 47 2.67 -16.22 2.04
N GLN A 48 1.62 -15.38 1.99
CA GLN A 48 0.61 -15.24 3.05
C GLN A 48 1.12 -14.79 4.43
N THR A 49 2.29 -14.15 4.50
CA THR A 49 2.89 -13.65 5.76
C THR A 49 2.44 -12.23 6.16
N GLY A 50 1.47 -11.66 5.44
CA GLY A 50 0.92 -10.34 5.77
C GLY A 50 1.70 -9.15 5.20
N LYS A 51 2.50 -9.33 4.13
CA LYS A 51 3.22 -8.24 3.44
C LYS A 51 2.31 -7.05 3.10
N THR A 52 1.15 -7.30 2.50
CA THR A 52 0.19 -6.25 2.15
C THR A 52 -0.28 -5.50 3.38
N SER A 53 -0.62 -6.20 4.46
CA SER A 53 -1.02 -5.59 5.73
C SER A 53 0.09 -4.74 6.33
N ALA A 54 1.35 -5.18 6.23
CA ALA A 54 2.50 -4.45 6.72
C ALA A 54 2.76 -3.17 5.90
N LEU A 55 2.66 -3.23 4.57
CA LEU A 55 2.80 -2.07 3.69
C LEU A 55 1.67 -1.04 3.90
N LEU A 56 0.43 -1.49 4.12
CA LEU A 56 -0.68 -0.59 4.45
C LEU A 56 -0.46 0.11 5.80
N GLY A 57 0.02 -0.62 6.81
CA GLY A 57 0.38 -0.01 8.09
C GLY A 57 1.54 0.98 7.98
N LEU A 58 2.54 0.70 7.13
CA LEU A 58 3.62 1.64 6.83
C LEU A 58 3.11 2.91 6.14
N MET A 59 2.21 2.77 5.16
CA MET A 59 1.57 3.90 4.49
C MET A 59 0.82 4.79 5.48
N GLU A 60 -0.01 4.20 6.35
CA GLU A 60 -0.74 4.93 7.41
C GLU A 60 0.24 5.65 8.35
N TYR A 61 1.30 4.97 8.80
CA TYR A 61 2.33 5.54 9.65
C TYR A 61 3.05 6.73 9.02
N LEU A 62 3.47 6.61 7.76
CA LEU A 62 4.16 7.69 7.03
C LEU A 62 3.24 8.89 6.81
N ASN A 63 1.98 8.66 6.42
CA ASN A 63 1.00 9.73 6.22
C ASN A 63 0.65 10.46 7.52
N ALA A 64 0.60 9.75 8.65
CA ALA A 64 0.32 10.35 9.96
C ALA A 64 1.40 11.33 10.44
N GLN A 65 2.64 11.19 9.94
CA GLN A 65 3.74 12.12 10.26
C GLN A 65 3.60 13.48 9.56
N GLY A 66 2.84 13.56 8.46
CA GLY A 66 2.69 14.77 7.66
C GLY A 66 3.89 15.14 6.77
N THR A 67 5.04 14.49 6.95
CA THR A 67 6.25 14.69 6.13
C THR A 67 6.14 14.06 4.75
N TYR A 68 5.43 12.93 4.65
CA TYR A 68 5.31 12.14 3.43
C TYR A 68 3.87 12.07 2.94
N ARG A 69 3.71 11.96 1.62
CA ARG A 69 2.47 11.58 0.96
C ARG A 69 2.66 10.20 0.35
N CYS A 70 2.16 9.17 1.02
CA CYS A 70 2.35 7.77 0.68
C CYS A 70 1.02 7.14 0.22
N VAL A 71 1.07 6.32 -0.83
CA VAL A 71 -0.04 5.47 -1.26
C VAL A 71 0.45 4.04 -1.46
N TYR A 72 -0.43 3.08 -1.16
CA TYR A 72 -0.28 1.71 -1.59
C TYR A 72 -0.80 1.55 -3.02
N LEU A 73 -0.11 0.74 -3.82
CA LEU A 73 -0.49 0.46 -5.21
C LEU A 73 -0.44 -1.06 -5.44
N ASN A 74 -1.53 -1.62 -5.99
CA ASN A 74 -1.51 -2.97 -6.53
C ASN A 74 -1.32 -2.94 -8.04
N VAL A 75 -0.17 -3.44 -8.52
CA VAL A 75 0.16 -3.49 -9.94
C VAL A 75 -0.38 -4.73 -10.65
N GLU A 76 -0.88 -5.74 -9.92
CA GLU A 76 -1.46 -6.97 -10.51
C GLU A 76 -2.70 -6.67 -11.35
N VAL A 77 -3.35 -5.51 -11.17
CA VAL A 77 -4.46 -5.05 -12.02
C VAL A 77 -4.07 -4.99 -13.51
N GLY A 78 -2.80 -4.76 -13.82
CA GLY A 78 -2.28 -4.75 -15.19
C GLY A 78 -2.18 -6.14 -15.82
N GLN A 79 -2.19 -7.22 -15.02
CA GLN A 79 -1.99 -8.58 -15.52
C GLN A 79 -3.07 -9.03 -16.52
N ALA A 80 -4.29 -8.47 -16.41
CA ALA A 80 -5.39 -8.75 -17.33
C ALA A 80 -5.10 -8.32 -18.78
N ALA A 81 -4.21 -7.33 -18.99
CA ALA A 81 -3.84 -6.83 -20.30
C ALA A 81 -2.80 -7.70 -21.04
N ARG A 82 -2.26 -8.74 -20.39
CA ARG A 82 -1.25 -9.65 -20.95
C ARG A 82 -0.04 -8.88 -21.53
N GLU A 83 0.18 -8.96 -22.84
CA GLU A 83 1.30 -8.31 -23.55
C GLU A 83 1.00 -6.85 -23.94
N ASP A 84 -0.23 -6.37 -23.74
CA ASP A 84 -0.56 -4.96 -23.98
C ASP A 84 -0.07 -4.09 -22.82
N VAL A 85 1.19 -3.63 -22.96
CA VAL A 85 1.85 -2.75 -22.01
C VAL A 85 1.08 -1.44 -21.85
N ALA A 86 0.52 -0.88 -22.93
CA ALA A 86 -0.20 0.38 -22.87
C ALA A 86 -1.48 0.25 -22.03
N ALA A 87 -2.25 -0.81 -22.24
CA ALA A 87 -3.43 -1.11 -21.45
C ALA A 87 -3.09 -1.43 -19.99
N ALA A 88 -2.01 -2.21 -19.74
CA ALA A 88 -1.54 -2.50 -18.38
C ALA A 88 -1.18 -1.21 -17.62
N MET A 89 -0.43 -0.31 -18.26
CA MET A 89 -0.04 0.98 -17.67
C MET A 89 -1.25 1.88 -17.43
N GLN A 90 -2.25 1.87 -18.30
CA GLN A 90 -3.50 2.60 -18.06
C GLN A 90 -4.25 2.08 -16.83
N ALA A 91 -4.32 0.76 -16.64
CA ALA A 91 -4.93 0.16 -15.47
C ALA A 91 -4.20 0.57 -14.17
N ILE A 92 -2.87 0.47 -14.15
CA ILE A 92 -2.04 0.88 -13.01
C ILE A 92 -2.21 2.37 -12.70
N ARG A 93 -2.24 3.24 -13.73
CA ARG A 93 -2.47 4.69 -13.56
C ARG A 93 -3.82 5.00 -12.92
N ARG A 94 -4.88 4.27 -13.30
CA ARG A 94 -6.23 4.44 -12.72
C ARG A 94 -6.28 3.99 -11.26
N GLU A 95 -5.60 2.90 -10.93
CA GLU A 95 -5.45 2.44 -9.55
C GLU A 95 -4.74 3.50 -8.72
N PHE A 96 -3.60 4.01 -9.18
CA PHE A 96 -2.86 5.09 -8.51
C PHE A 96 -3.71 6.33 -8.27
N ALA A 97 -4.44 6.80 -9.28
CA ALA A 97 -5.35 7.95 -9.14
C ALA A 97 -6.45 7.70 -8.10
N THR A 98 -6.95 6.47 -8.03
CA THR A 98 -8.00 6.09 -7.07
C THR A 98 -7.44 6.12 -5.64
N TRP A 99 -6.28 5.51 -5.40
CA TRP A 99 -5.65 5.51 -4.09
C TRP A 99 -5.22 6.89 -3.63
N ALA A 100 -4.68 7.73 -4.52
CA ALA A 100 -4.35 9.12 -4.21
C ALA A 100 -5.59 9.91 -3.76
N ARG A 101 -6.73 9.73 -4.45
CA ARG A 101 -7.99 10.38 -4.06
C ARG A 101 -8.56 9.84 -2.75
N VAL A 102 -8.51 8.53 -2.53
CA VAL A 102 -9.15 7.89 -1.36
C VAL A 102 -8.32 8.08 -0.10
N ILE A 103 -6.99 7.92 -0.18
CA ILE A 103 -6.11 7.97 1.00
C ILE A 103 -5.57 9.38 1.25
N LEU A 104 -5.16 10.09 0.21
CA LEU A 104 -4.54 11.42 0.35
C LEU A 104 -5.52 12.58 0.11
N HIS A 105 -6.79 12.28 -0.20
CA HIS A 105 -7.79 13.25 -0.63
C HIS A 105 -7.32 14.14 -1.79
N ASP A 106 -6.49 13.56 -2.67
CA ASP A 106 -5.85 14.25 -3.78
C ASP A 106 -6.60 14.00 -5.09
N SER A 107 -7.36 15.00 -5.54
CA SER A 107 -8.03 14.96 -6.85
C SER A 107 -7.14 15.42 -8.00
N PHE A 108 -6.00 16.06 -7.73
CA PHE A 108 -5.10 16.56 -8.77
C PHE A 108 -4.54 15.41 -9.60
N VAL A 109 -4.13 14.30 -8.98
CA VAL A 109 -3.55 13.15 -9.68
C VAL A 109 -4.51 12.61 -10.74
N GLY A 110 -5.78 12.40 -10.40
CA GLY A 110 -6.79 11.95 -11.37
C GLY A 110 -7.01 12.95 -12.50
N GLY A 111 -7.14 14.24 -12.16
CA GLY A 111 -7.33 15.30 -13.15
C GLY A 111 -6.10 15.54 -14.05
N TYR A 112 -4.89 15.30 -13.55
CA TYR A 112 -3.65 15.40 -14.32
C TYR A 112 -3.51 14.22 -15.29
N LEU A 113 -3.77 13.00 -14.81
CA LEU A 113 -3.70 11.80 -15.64
C LEU A 113 -4.78 11.78 -16.73
N GLY A 114 -5.98 12.31 -16.44
CA GLY A 114 -7.04 12.47 -17.45
C GLY A 114 -6.69 13.47 -18.55
N ARG A 115 -5.98 14.55 -18.23
CA ARG A 115 -5.56 15.58 -19.21
C ARG A 115 -4.43 15.14 -20.15
N ARG A 116 -3.65 14.13 -19.77
CA ARG A 116 -2.53 13.56 -20.55
C ARG A 116 -2.88 12.28 -21.31
N ALA A 117 -4.16 11.89 -21.37
CA ALA A 117 -4.61 10.69 -22.09
C ALA A 117 -4.93 10.94 -23.58
N VAL A 118 -4.39 12.01 -24.18
CA VAL A 118 -4.49 12.36 -25.61
C VAL A 118 -3.16 12.13 -26.27
#